data_AF-A0A1V2M2K7-F1
#
_entry.id   AF-A0A1V2M2K7-F1
#
_cell.length_a   1.000
_cell.length_b   1.000
_cell.length_c   1.000
_cell.angle_alpha   90.00
_cell.angle_beta   90.00
_cell.angle_gamma   90.00
#
_symmetry.space_group_name_H-M   'P 1'
#
loop_
_entity.id
_entity.type
_entity.pdbx_description
1 polymer ?
#
loop_
_entity_poly.entity_id
_entity_poly.type
_entity_poly.pdbx_seq_one_letter_code
_entity_poly.pdbx_strand_id
1 'polypeptide(L)'
;MRKLYGMEWPIFTFFAVVILLSGWMGVIPNQLIGGIAVLFTLGIALGELGERIPIWNKYCGGGAILTFLVCGVLVYFDIMPQNIIDISKGWMNEYSFLNVFIAILIVGSLLGIDRTLLMKSSAVFIPTILAGIIGSGIFGVIGGLIFNIEPIEILTAYVLPIMGGGAGAGAIPMAQVYADVTGADASGYLSFSLAILAVANIVAVGFAVALNIVANFWPKLSGNGELVKKGKKVETREKEKLNLTMDDIAAGIFLTAGFFVLAQLVSKEILPSVFGVAIPNFAYLIIFATLANIFNLIPENLKQGAQKCQQFCSNKLVWIQMAGVGITLIDFDEMLSVLSFNNLIIVILIILGAVLGSGWFGHLVGFFAIESSITAGLCMANMGGAGDLAVLGAAKRMDLMSYAQISSRIGGAIILLIGSIIFQFIG
;
A
#
# COMPACT_ATOMS: atom_id res chain seq x y z
N MET A 1 -24.63 -10.69 20.06
CA MET A 1 -24.52 -9.22 20.21
C MET A 1 -23.64 -8.67 19.10
N ARG A 2 -24.08 -7.61 18.39
CA ARG A 2 -23.31 -7.01 17.30
C ARG A 2 -22.10 -6.28 17.88
N LYS A 3 -20.89 -6.65 17.46
CA LYS A 3 -19.65 -5.95 17.83
C LYS A 3 -19.25 -4.99 16.70
N LEU A 4 -18.68 -3.84 17.06
CA LEU A 4 -18.04 -2.87 16.18
C LEU A 4 -16.58 -2.77 16.59
N TYR A 5 -15.66 -3.12 15.68
CA TYR A 5 -14.22 -3.08 15.96
C TYR A 5 -13.81 -3.83 17.27
N GLY A 6 -14.50 -4.93 17.56
CA GLY A 6 -14.26 -5.75 18.77
C GLY A 6 -14.99 -5.28 20.05
N MET A 7 -15.62 -4.10 20.04
CA MET A 7 -16.39 -3.54 21.16
C MET A 7 -17.89 -3.81 21.03
N GLU A 8 -18.62 -3.90 22.14
CA GLU A 8 -20.08 -3.89 22.12
C GLU A 8 -20.60 -2.58 21.52
N TRP A 9 -21.49 -2.67 20.53
CA TRP A 9 -21.97 -1.49 19.80
C TRP A 9 -22.54 -0.36 20.69
N PRO A 10 -23.25 -0.60 21.82
CA PRO A 10 -23.76 0.50 22.64
C PRO A 10 -22.65 1.30 23.31
N ILE A 11 -21.55 0.64 23.69
CA ILE A 11 -20.39 1.29 24.32
C ILE A 11 -19.71 2.21 23.31
N PHE A 12 -19.47 1.69 22.10
CA PHE A 12 -18.90 2.48 21.02
C PHE A 12 -19.79 3.68 20.69
N THR A 13 -21.10 3.49 20.50
CA THR A 13 -22.02 4.56 20.14
C THR A 13 -22.09 5.64 21.22
N PHE A 14 -22.12 5.26 22.51
CA PHE A 14 -22.12 6.24 23.60
C PHE A 14 -20.88 7.16 23.55
N PHE A 15 -19.68 6.58 23.50
CA PHE A 15 -18.45 7.37 23.46
C PHE A 15 -18.28 8.14 22.15
N ALA A 16 -18.69 7.56 21.01
CA ALA A 16 -18.67 8.24 19.73
C ALA A 16 -19.53 9.51 19.75
N VAL A 17 -20.74 9.44 20.31
CA VAL A 17 -21.62 10.61 20.45
C VAL A 17 -20.99 11.67 21.36
N VAL A 18 -20.43 11.27 22.51
CA VAL A 18 -19.74 12.20 23.41
C VAL A 18 -18.58 12.90 22.70
N ILE A 19 -17.74 12.15 21.98
CA ILE A 19 -16.58 12.68 21.26
C ILE A 19 -17.02 13.65 20.15
N LEU A 20 -18.04 13.30 19.35
CA LEU A 20 -18.52 14.15 18.27
C LEU A 20 -19.15 15.45 18.82
N LEU A 21 -19.92 15.37 19.91
CA LEU A 21 -20.46 16.54 20.61
C LEU A 21 -19.32 17.42 21.17
N SER A 22 -18.31 16.83 21.80
CA SER A 22 -17.12 17.55 22.27
C SER A 22 -16.35 18.21 21.13
N GLY A 23 -16.29 17.57 19.96
CA GLY A 23 -15.78 18.14 18.72
C GLY A 23 -16.54 19.41 18.34
N TRP A 24 -17.87 19.32 18.23
CA TRP A 24 -18.74 20.45 17.89
C TRP A 24 -18.70 21.58 18.93
N MET A 25 -18.50 21.26 20.20
CA MET A 25 -18.35 22.25 21.27
C MET A 25 -16.94 22.87 21.35
N GLY A 26 -15.99 22.42 20.53
CA GLY A 26 -14.62 22.96 20.55
C GLY A 26 -13.76 22.49 21.73
N VAL A 27 -14.16 21.44 22.47
CA VAL A 27 -13.51 21.05 23.75
C VAL A 27 -12.61 19.81 23.67
N ILE A 28 -12.38 19.27 22.47
CA ILE A 28 -11.41 18.18 22.27
C ILE A 28 -10.00 18.67 22.67
N PRO A 29 -9.28 17.95 23.55
CA PRO A 29 -7.92 18.33 23.91
C PRO A 29 -6.99 18.16 22.72
N ASN A 30 -6.17 19.17 22.42
CA ASN A 30 -5.16 19.09 21.37
C ASN A 30 -3.93 18.29 21.85
N GLN A 31 -4.12 16.98 22.02
CA GLN A 31 -3.14 16.02 22.51
C GLN A 31 -3.35 14.67 21.81
N LEU A 32 -2.35 13.79 21.85
CA LEU A 32 -2.42 12.46 21.24
C LEU A 32 -3.70 11.69 21.64
N ILE A 33 -4.14 11.78 22.90
CA ILE A 33 -5.37 11.12 23.36
C ILE A 33 -6.64 11.69 22.70
N GLY A 34 -6.68 13.01 22.43
CA GLY A 34 -7.75 13.64 21.67
C GLY A 34 -7.75 13.20 20.21
N GLY A 35 -6.57 13.06 19.61
CA GLY A 35 -6.40 12.50 18.27
C GLY A 35 -6.87 11.06 18.18
N ILE A 36 -6.49 10.22 19.15
CA ILE A 36 -7.00 8.85 19.28
C ILE A 36 -8.53 8.88 19.35
N ALA A 37 -9.12 9.67 20.25
CA ALA A 37 -10.56 9.72 20.42
C ALA A 37 -11.29 10.08 19.12
N VAL A 38 -10.89 11.16 18.46
CA VAL A 38 -11.53 11.66 17.23
C VAL A 38 -11.31 10.71 16.05
N LEU A 39 -10.06 10.38 15.74
CA LEU A 39 -9.74 9.60 14.55
C LEU A 39 -10.17 8.13 14.68
N PHE A 40 -10.15 7.54 15.88
CA PHE A 40 -10.74 6.21 16.10
C PHE A 40 -12.26 6.26 15.95
N THR A 41 -12.92 7.30 16.46
CA THR A 41 -14.38 7.43 16.32
C THR A 41 -14.79 7.48 14.85
N LEU A 42 -14.17 8.38 14.08
CA LEU A 42 -14.45 8.52 12.64
C LEU A 42 -14.04 7.27 11.87
N GLY A 43 -12.81 6.77 12.08
CA GLY A 43 -12.28 5.61 11.38
C GLY A 43 -13.04 4.32 11.65
N ILE A 44 -13.47 4.07 12.88
CA ILE A 44 -14.26 2.88 13.20
C ILE A 44 -15.67 2.99 12.61
N ALA A 45 -16.33 4.13 12.76
CA ALA A 45 -17.71 4.30 12.28
C ALA A 45 -17.80 4.18 10.75
N LEU A 46 -16.93 4.91 10.05
CA LEU A 46 -16.90 4.92 8.58
C LEU A 46 -16.26 3.65 8.02
N GLY A 47 -15.24 3.11 8.68
CA GLY A 47 -14.59 1.86 8.29
C GLY A 47 -15.55 0.68 8.31
N GLU A 48 -16.28 0.48 9.42
CA GLU A 48 -17.32 -0.56 9.53
C GLU A 48 -18.44 -0.36 8.51
N LEU A 49 -18.82 0.88 8.20
CA LEU A 49 -19.81 1.17 7.18
C LEU A 49 -19.31 0.75 5.80
N GLY A 50 -18.09 1.14 5.42
CA GLY A 50 -17.52 0.85 4.10
C GLY A 50 -17.29 -0.63 3.86
N GLU A 51 -16.91 -1.39 4.88
CA GLU A 51 -16.79 -2.86 4.77
C GLU A 51 -18.14 -3.55 4.55
N ARG A 52 -19.24 -2.96 5.02
CA ARG A 52 -20.59 -3.55 4.94
C ARG A 52 -21.30 -3.26 3.63
N ILE A 53 -20.86 -2.26 2.87
CA ILE A 53 -21.43 -1.93 1.56
C ILE A 53 -20.82 -2.88 0.52
N PRO A 54 -21.56 -3.88 -0.02
CA PRO A 54 -20.93 -4.99 -0.74
C PRO A 54 -20.20 -4.59 -2.03
N ILE A 55 -20.78 -3.68 -2.81
CA ILE A 55 -20.17 -3.17 -4.05
C ILE A 55 -18.94 -2.33 -3.72
N TRP A 56 -19.05 -1.44 -2.74
CA TRP A 56 -17.97 -0.58 -2.31
C TRP A 56 -16.76 -1.36 -1.79
N ASN A 57 -17.01 -2.33 -0.91
CA ASN A 57 -15.95 -3.14 -0.33
C ASN A 57 -15.19 -3.91 -1.41
N LYS A 58 -15.92 -4.50 -2.37
CA LYS A 58 -15.33 -5.34 -3.40
C LYS A 58 -14.55 -4.56 -4.46
N TYR A 59 -14.96 -3.34 -4.80
CA TYR A 59 -14.45 -2.63 -5.97
C TYR A 59 -13.74 -1.31 -5.66
N CYS A 60 -14.15 -0.61 -4.61
CA CYS A 60 -13.72 0.77 -4.31
C CYS A 60 -12.74 0.87 -3.12
N GLY A 61 -12.35 -0.24 -2.49
CA GLY A 61 -11.36 -0.26 -1.42
C GLY A 61 -11.91 -0.24 0.02
N GLY A 62 -13.20 -0.50 0.20
CA GLY A 62 -13.77 -0.82 1.52
C GLY A 62 -13.74 0.30 2.54
N GLY A 63 -13.60 -0.08 3.82
CA GLY A 63 -13.69 0.84 4.95
C GLY A 63 -12.65 1.95 4.92
N ALA A 64 -11.44 1.63 4.46
CA ALA A 64 -10.33 2.58 4.35
C ALA A 64 -10.67 3.76 3.42
N ILE A 65 -11.11 3.47 2.19
CA ILE A 65 -11.40 4.50 1.19
C ILE A 65 -12.69 5.25 1.52
N LEU A 66 -13.70 4.58 2.09
CA LEU A 66 -14.91 5.29 2.53
C LEU A 66 -14.55 6.32 3.62
N THR A 67 -13.72 5.92 4.58
CA THR A 67 -13.29 6.80 5.66
C THR A 67 -12.54 8.02 5.12
N PHE A 68 -11.55 7.78 4.25
CA PHE A 68 -10.79 8.83 3.58
C PHE A 68 -11.72 9.82 2.86
N LEU A 69 -12.62 9.33 2.00
CA LEU A 69 -13.50 10.18 1.20
C LEU A 69 -14.50 10.95 2.05
N VAL A 70 -15.19 10.28 2.98
CA VAL A 70 -16.22 10.95 3.79
C VAL A 70 -15.59 12.00 4.70
N CYS A 71 -14.46 11.70 5.35
CA CYS A 71 -13.74 12.69 6.14
C CYS A 71 -13.32 13.89 5.30
N GLY A 72 -12.82 13.64 4.10
CA GLY A 72 -12.49 14.70 3.18
C GLY A 72 -13.68 15.55 2.77
N VAL A 73 -14.80 14.91 2.40
CA VAL A 73 -16.01 15.62 1.95
C VAL A 73 -16.52 16.55 3.05
N LEU A 74 -16.44 16.11 4.31
CA LEU A 74 -16.80 16.92 5.46
C LEU A 74 -15.90 18.14 5.63
N VAL A 75 -14.61 18.05 5.28
CA VAL A 75 -13.70 19.19 5.26
C VAL A 75 -13.99 20.10 4.07
N TYR A 76 -14.18 19.53 2.88
CA TYR A 76 -14.46 20.30 1.64
C TYR A 76 -15.72 21.17 1.74
N PHE A 77 -16.77 20.68 2.41
CA PHE A 77 -18.01 21.44 2.63
C PHE A 77 -17.99 22.28 3.92
N ASP A 78 -16.84 22.49 4.56
CA ASP A 78 -16.69 23.23 5.82
C ASP A 78 -17.61 22.73 6.96
N ILE A 79 -17.93 21.44 6.97
CA ILE A 79 -18.79 20.80 7.99
C ILE A 79 -17.95 20.41 9.21
N MET A 80 -16.67 20.11 9.01
CA MET A 80 -15.81 19.60 10.08
C MET A 80 -15.36 20.70 11.04
N PRO A 81 -15.56 20.55 12.37
CA PRO A 81 -15.08 21.50 13.36
C PRO A 81 -13.57 21.74 13.30
N GLN A 82 -13.15 22.99 13.51
CA GLN A 82 -11.74 23.38 13.40
C GLN A 82 -10.83 22.61 14.38
N ASN A 83 -11.27 22.38 15.62
CA ASN A 83 -10.49 21.61 16.60
C ASN A 83 -10.26 20.14 16.17
N ILE A 84 -11.17 19.56 15.37
CA ILE A 84 -11.00 18.22 14.78
C ILE A 84 -9.96 18.27 13.65
N ILE A 85 -9.97 19.33 12.84
CA ILE A 85 -8.97 19.53 11.78
C ILE A 85 -7.59 19.71 12.40
N ASP A 86 -7.47 20.58 13.42
CA ASP A 86 -6.21 20.90 14.06
C ASP A 86 -5.59 19.67 14.75
N ILE A 87 -6.37 18.90 15.51
CA ILE A 87 -5.86 17.68 16.15
C ILE A 87 -5.46 16.62 15.11
N SER A 88 -6.16 16.56 13.98
CA SER A 88 -5.81 15.66 12.87
C SER A 88 -4.51 16.08 12.21
N LYS A 89 -4.28 17.39 12.02
CA LYS A 89 -2.99 17.92 11.53
C LYS A 89 -1.86 17.61 12.52
N GLY A 90 -2.10 17.77 13.82
CA GLY A 90 -1.15 17.39 14.86
C GLY A 90 -0.79 15.89 14.82
N TRP A 91 -1.79 15.02 14.65
CA TRP A 91 -1.59 13.57 14.50
C TRP A 91 -0.72 13.23 13.27
N MET A 92 -1.03 13.85 12.13
CA MET A 92 -0.41 13.54 10.85
C MET A 92 1.00 14.11 10.73
N ASN A 93 1.19 15.37 11.13
CA ASN A 93 2.39 16.14 10.81
C ASN A 93 3.26 16.39 12.05
N GLU A 94 2.69 16.90 13.15
CA GLU A 94 3.47 17.33 14.32
C GLU A 94 4.06 16.16 15.10
N TYR A 95 3.23 15.18 15.48
CA TYR A 95 3.70 13.94 16.08
C TYR A 95 4.16 12.92 15.03
N SER A 96 3.91 13.20 13.75
CA SER A 96 4.27 12.33 12.62
C SER A 96 3.83 10.88 12.84
N PHE A 97 2.62 10.66 13.37
CA PHE A 97 2.10 9.30 13.56
C PHE A 97 2.03 8.56 12.22
N LEU A 98 1.89 9.31 11.12
CA LEU A 98 2.02 8.79 9.77
C LEU A 98 3.36 8.06 9.54
N ASN A 99 4.48 8.66 9.96
CA ASN A 99 5.81 8.03 9.83
C ASN A 99 5.94 6.77 10.68
N VAL A 100 5.35 6.76 11.89
CA VAL A 100 5.28 5.56 12.74
C VAL A 100 4.51 4.45 12.03
N PHE A 101 3.35 4.79 11.45
CA PHE A 101 2.52 3.85 10.70
C PHE A 101 3.28 3.24 9.51
N ILE A 102 3.91 4.09 8.69
CA ILE A 102 4.71 3.65 7.53
C ILE A 102 5.87 2.76 7.97
N ALA A 103 6.62 3.16 9.00
CA ALA A 103 7.79 2.42 9.46
C ALA A 103 7.40 1.01 9.96
N ILE A 104 6.34 0.89 10.75
CA ILE A 104 5.83 -0.41 11.24
C ILE A 104 5.40 -1.29 10.06
N LEU A 105 4.74 -0.70 9.06
CA LEU A 105 4.33 -1.44 7.86
C LEU A 105 5.52 -1.98 7.09
N ILE A 106 6.55 -1.16 6.83
CA ILE A 106 7.74 -1.56 6.07
C ILE A 106 8.51 -2.63 6.82
N VAL A 107 8.90 -2.36 8.08
CA VAL A 107 9.75 -3.26 8.87
C VAL A 107 9.07 -4.61 9.09
N GLY A 108 7.82 -4.61 9.58
CA GLY A 108 7.11 -5.85 9.85
C GLY A 108 6.76 -6.63 8.58
N SER A 109 6.55 -5.96 7.44
CA SER A 109 6.34 -6.64 6.15
C SER A 109 7.61 -7.32 5.66
N LEU A 110 8.76 -6.64 5.72
CA LEU A 110 10.03 -7.15 5.17
C LEU A 110 10.67 -8.22 6.07
N LEU A 111 10.69 -8.01 7.38
CA LEU A 111 11.08 -9.04 8.35
C LEU A 111 10.09 -10.21 8.35
N GLY A 112 8.87 -9.94 7.90
CA GLY A 112 7.79 -10.91 7.90
C GLY A 112 7.84 -11.99 6.84
N ILE A 113 8.71 -11.83 5.87
CA ILE A 113 8.77 -12.72 4.71
C ILE A 113 9.67 -13.90 5.04
N ASP A 114 9.22 -15.10 4.69
CA ASP A 114 10.02 -16.30 4.85
C ASP A 114 11.33 -16.14 4.07
N ARG A 115 12.46 -16.30 4.75
CA ARG A 115 13.79 -16.11 4.15
C ARG A 115 14.04 -17.07 3.00
N THR A 116 13.58 -18.31 3.10
CA THR A 116 13.79 -19.30 2.04
C THR A 116 12.92 -19.00 0.83
N LEU A 117 11.69 -18.53 1.03
CA LEU A 117 10.82 -18.02 -0.01
C LEU A 117 11.43 -16.77 -0.65
N LEU A 118 11.95 -15.84 0.16
CA LEU A 118 12.69 -14.68 -0.31
C LEU A 118 13.87 -15.14 -1.15
N MET A 119 14.82 -15.92 -0.64
CA MET A 119 16.00 -16.33 -1.40
C MET A 119 15.70 -17.20 -2.63
N LYS A 120 14.75 -18.14 -2.55
CA LYS A 120 14.45 -19.10 -3.64
C LYS A 120 13.53 -18.53 -4.70
N SER A 121 12.55 -17.71 -4.31
CA SER A 121 11.59 -17.12 -5.26
C SER A 121 12.04 -15.75 -5.73
N SER A 122 12.77 -14.95 -4.93
CA SER A 122 13.19 -13.60 -5.35
C SER A 122 14.05 -13.59 -6.60
N ALA A 123 14.96 -14.56 -6.76
CA ALA A 123 15.89 -14.59 -7.89
C ALA A 123 15.18 -14.64 -9.25
N VAL A 124 13.92 -15.11 -9.29
CA VAL A 124 13.14 -15.24 -10.52
C VAL A 124 11.88 -14.38 -10.49
N PHE A 125 11.20 -14.34 -9.34
CA PHE A 125 9.96 -13.58 -9.16
C PHE A 125 10.17 -12.07 -9.07
N ILE A 126 11.23 -11.58 -8.40
CA ILE A 126 11.52 -10.13 -8.37
C ILE A 126 11.83 -9.61 -9.78
N PRO A 127 12.69 -10.25 -10.60
CA PRO A 127 12.85 -9.86 -11.99
C PRO A 127 11.54 -9.87 -12.79
N THR A 128 10.61 -10.78 -12.47
CA THR A 128 9.28 -10.81 -13.09
C THR A 128 8.42 -9.60 -12.69
N ILE A 129 8.47 -9.19 -11.42
CA ILE A 129 7.85 -7.94 -10.95
C ILE A 129 8.46 -6.73 -11.66
N LEU A 130 9.80 -6.66 -11.73
CA LEU A 130 10.51 -5.58 -12.42
C LEU A 130 10.13 -5.49 -13.90
N ALA A 131 9.99 -6.63 -14.58
CA ALA A 131 9.50 -6.67 -15.96
C ALA A 131 8.06 -6.15 -16.07
N GLY A 132 7.19 -6.43 -15.10
CA GLY A 132 5.87 -5.82 -14.99
C GLY A 132 5.93 -4.30 -14.83
N ILE A 133 6.78 -3.79 -13.94
CA ILE A 133 6.99 -2.35 -13.70
C ILE A 133 7.52 -1.64 -14.95
N ILE A 134 8.48 -2.25 -15.65
CA ILE A 134 9.02 -1.72 -16.90
C ILE A 134 7.93 -1.70 -17.97
N GLY A 135 7.17 -2.80 -18.09
CA GLY A 135 6.05 -2.88 -19.02
C GLY A 135 4.98 -1.82 -18.75
N SER A 136 4.61 -1.61 -17.49
CA SER A 136 3.67 -0.56 -17.09
C SER A 136 4.21 0.84 -17.36
N GLY A 137 5.51 1.06 -17.16
CA GLY A 137 6.18 2.31 -17.51
C GLY A 137 6.13 2.61 -19.01
N ILE A 138 6.50 1.63 -19.85
CA ILE A 138 6.50 1.78 -21.30
C ILE A 138 5.09 2.06 -21.82
N PHE A 139 4.11 1.24 -21.45
CA PHE A 139 2.75 1.40 -21.95
C PHE A 139 2.05 2.63 -21.35
N GLY A 140 2.36 2.97 -20.11
CA GLY A 140 1.92 4.22 -19.50
C GLY A 140 2.41 5.41 -20.31
N VAL A 141 3.72 5.50 -20.58
CA VAL A 141 4.31 6.60 -21.37
C VAL A 141 3.68 6.66 -22.76
N ILE A 142 3.48 5.53 -23.44
CA ILE A 142 2.76 5.49 -24.71
C ILE A 142 1.35 6.08 -24.56
N GLY A 143 0.63 5.70 -23.51
CA GLY A 143 -0.70 6.24 -23.18
C GLY A 143 -0.70 7.74 -22.94
N GLY A 144 0.26 8.26 -22.16
CA GLY A 144 0.38 9.69 -21.89
C GLY A 144 0.71 10.50 -23.14
N LEU A 145 1.59 9.98 -24.00
CA LEU A 145 1.95 10.65 -25.26
C LEU A 145 0.75 10.80 -26.21
N ILE A 146 -0.22 9.89 -26.19
CA ILE A 146 -1.48 10.02 -26.96
C ILE A 146 -2.26 11.28 -26.54
N PHE A 147 -2.14 11.68 -25.27
CA PHE A 147 -2.83 12.83 -24.68
C PHE A 147 -1.91 14.03 -24.42
N ASN A 148 -0.67 14.02 -24.93
CA ASN A 148 0.35 15.04 -24.70
C ASN A 148 0.71 15.26 -23.22
N ILE A 149 0.66 14.21 -22.40
CA ILE A 149 1.14 14.24 -21.01
C ILE A 149 2.62 13.86 -20.99
N GLU A 150 3.43 14.57 -20.21
CA GLU A 150 4.86 14.34 -20.16
C GLU A 150 5.19 12.94 -19.60
N PRO A 151 6.20 12.24 -20.15
CA PRO A 151 6.58 10.91 -19.67
C PRO A 151 6.91 10.88 -18.18
N ILE A 152 7.52 11.94 -17.66
CA ILE A 152 7.90 12.00 -16.24
C ILE A 152 6.66 12.05 -15.35
N GLU A 153 5.64 12.84 -15.71
CA GLU A 153 4.36 12.91 -14.99
C GLU A 153 3.64 11.57 -15.01
N ILE A 154 3.65 10.87 -16.14
CA ILE A 154 3.08 9.52 -16.23
C ILE A 154 3.79 8.55 -15.27
N LEU A 155 5.12 8.58 -15.26
CA LEU A 155 5.88 7.71 -14.37
C LEU A 155 5.60 8.05 -12.90
N THR A 156 5.61 9.33 -12.54
CA THR A 156 5.55 9.79 -11.15
C THR A 156 4.14 9.80 -10.57
N ALA A 157 3.14 10.26 -11.32
CA ALA A 157 1.76 10.43 -10.84
C ALA A 157 0.85 9.24 -11.16
N TYR A 158 1.18 8.40 -12.15
CA TYR A 158 0.34 7.26 -12.54
C TYR A 158 1.01 5.92 -12.23
N VAL A 159 2.16 5.64 -12.84
CA VAL A 159 2.78 4.31 -12.78
C VAL A 159 3.23 3.98 -11.35
N LEU A 160 3.92 4.90 -10.67
CA LEU A 160 4.38 4.66 -9.30
C LEU A 160 3.19 4.41 -8.34
N PRO A 161 2.15 5.26 -8.25
CA PRO A 161 1.02 4.99 -7.36
C PRO A 161 0.27 3.69 -7.69
N ILE A 162 0.04 3.41 -8.97
CA ILE A 162 -0.67 2.20 -9.40
C ILE A 162 0.11 0.95 -9.00
N MET A 163 1.44 0.95 -9.11
CA MET A 163 2.30 -0.18 -8.78
C MET A 163 2.78 -0.20 -7.31
N GLY A 164 2.40 0.79 -6.50
CA GLY A 164 3.03 1.12 -5.22
C GLY A 164 2.71 0.22 -4.02
N GLY A 165 1.88 -0.81 -4.17
CA GLY A 165 1.48 -1.67 -3.04
C GLY A 165 0.22 -1.20 -2.29
N GLY A 166 -0.64 -0.44 -2.96
CA GLY A 166 -1.94 -0.02 -2.45
C GLY A 166 -1.93 1.27 -1.63
N ALA A 167 -3.04 1.56 -0.94
CA ALA A 167 -3.19 2.83 -0.23
C ALA A 167 -2.25 2.96 0.98
N GLY A 168 -2.31 1.99 1.91
CA GLY A 168 -1.58 2.05 3.18
C GLY A 168 -0.07 1.86 3.08
N ALA A 169 0.38 0.97 2.18
CA ALA A 169 1.80 0.62 2.02
C ALA A 169 2.44 1.24 0.78
N GLY A 170 1.66 1.95 -0.04
CA GLY A 170 2.12 2.57 -1.29
C GLY A 170 1.83 4.06 -1.35
N ALA A 171 0.61 4.45 -1.73
CA ALA A 171 0.23 5.84 -2.01
C ALA A 171 0.59 6.79 -0.84
N ILE A 172 0.30 6.39 0.40
CA ILE A 172 0.61 7.19 1.58
C ILE A 172 2.14 7.38 1.77
N PRO A 173 2.96 6.31 1.92
CA PRO A 173 4.41 6.49 2.00
C PRO A 173 5.01 7.21 0.80
N MET A 174 4.47 6.97 -0.40
CA MET A 174 4.96 7.59 -1.62
C MET A 174 4.73 9.10 -1.64
N ALA A 175 3.56 9.56 -1.18
CA ALA A 175 3.28 10.98 -1.02
C ALA A 175 4.23 11.63 0.00
N GLN A 176 4.58 10.92 1.08
CA GLN A 176 5.57 11.41 2.03
C GLN A 176 6.96 11.50 1.39
N VAL A 177 7.38 10.48 0.64
CA VAL A 177 8.67 10.50 -0.07
C VAL A 177 8.70 11.62 -1.12
N TYR A 178 7.59 11.85 -1.82
CA TYR A 178 7.45 12.96 -2.76
C TYR A 178 7.66 14.31 -2.06
N ALA A 179 6.98 14.56 -0.94
CA ALA A 179 7.13 15.80 -0.18
C ALA A 179 8.54 15.96 0.40
N ASP A 180 9.12 14.90 0.96
CA ASP A 180 10.46 14.91 1.53
C ASP A 180 11.54 15.23 0.49
N VAL A 181 11.37 14.75 -0.75
CA VAL A 181 12.36 14.90 -1.83
C VAL A 181 12.18 16.20 -2.60
N THR A 182 10.94 16.56 -2.96
CA THR A 182 10.65 17.73 -3.81
C THR A 182 10.40 19.02 -3.01
N GLY A 183 10.10 18.90 -1.71
CA GLY A 183 9.65 20.02 -0.89
C GLY A 183 8.22 20.50 -1.20
N ALA A 184 7.52 19.86 -2.14
CA ALA A 184 6.14 20.18 -2.50
C ALA A 184 5.13 19.58 -1.51
N ASP A 185 3.90 20.07 -1.54
CA ASP A 185 2.82 19.58 -0.70
C ASP A 185 2.39 18.15 -1.09
N ALA A 186 2.21 17.29 -0.09
CA ALA A 186 1.85 15.88 -0.29
C ALA A 186 0.39 15.67 -0.70
N SER A 187 -0.50 16.64 -0.47
CA SER A 187 -1.96 16.45 -0.51
C SER A 187 -2.47 16.21 -1.92
N GLY A 188 -2.05 17.06 -2.88
CA GLY A 188 -2.41 16.90 -4.29
C GLY A 188 -1.93 15.57 -4.85
N TYR A 189 -0.65 15.24 -4.60
CA TYR A 189 -0.07 13.97 -5.02
C TYR A 189 -0.79 12.76 -4.42
N LEU A 190 -1.09 12.79 -3.12
CA LEU A 190 -1.78 11.68 -2.44
C LEU A 190 -3.22 11.51 -2.93
N SER A 191 -3.94 12.60 -3.13
CA SER A 191 -5.33 12.60 -3.57
C SER A 191 -5.47 12.01 -4.97
N PHE A 192 -4.63 12.48 -5.89
CA PHE A 192 -4.52 11.92 -7.22
C PHE A 192 -4.14 10.43 -7.15
N SER A 193 -3.09 10.09 -6.38
CA SER A 193 -2.59 8.72 -6.20
C SER A 193 -3.66 7.75 -5.71
N LEU A 194 -4.45 8.13 -4.71
CA LEU A 194 -5.51 7.28 -4.17
C LEU A 194 -6.66 7.09 -5.15
N ALA A 195 -7.04 8.13 -5.88
CA ALA A 195 -8.09 8.04 -6.90
C ALA A 195 -7.65 7.19 -8.10
N ILE A 196 -6.46 7.43 -8.66
CA ILE A 196 -5.96 6.69 -9.82
C ILE A 196 -5.76 5.22 -9.48
N LEU A 197 -5.28 4.93 -8.26
CA LEU A 197 -5.15 3.58 -7.72
C LEU A 197 -6.52 2.87 -7.59
N ALA A 198 -7.57 3.57 -7.16
CA ALA A 198 -8.91 2.99 -7.06
C ALA A 198 -9.45 2.61 -8.45
N VAL A 199 -9.26 3.48 -9.46
CA VAL A 199 -9.62 3.18 -10.85
C VAL A 199 -8.80 2.00 -11.38
N ALA A 200 -7.49 1.99 -11.12
CA ALA A 200 -6.60 0.91 -11.53
C ALA A 200 -7.00 -0.43 -10.92
N ASN A 201 -7.39 -0.47 -9.64
CA ASN A 201 -7.86 -1.68 -8.99
C ASN A 201 -9.08 -2.30 -9.70
N ILE A 202 -10.05 -1.47 -10.12
CA ILE A 202 -11.23 -1.94 -10.87
C ILE A 202 -10.81 -2.54 -12.21
N VAL A 203 -9.96 -1.84 -12.95
CA VAL A 203 -9.45 -2.31 -14.24
C VAL A 203 -8.64 -3.59 -14.08
N ALA A 204 -7.81 -3.70 -13.04
CA ALA A 204 -7.02 -4.88 -12.74
C ALA A 204 -7.90 -6.11 -12.45
N VAL A 205 -8.99 -5.95 -11.70
CA VAL A 205 -9.99 -7.01 -11.49
C VAL A 205 -10.64 -7.41 -12.82
N GLY A 206 -10.95 -6.46 -13.70
CA GLY A 206 -11.44 -6.75 -15.06
C GLY A 206 -10.46 -7.59 -15.88
N PHE A 207 -9.18 -7.22 -15.87
CA PHE A 207 -8.11 -7.99 -16.51
C PHE A 207 -7.92 -9.38 -15.89
N ALA A 208 -8.13 -9.54 -14.59
CA ALA A 208 -8.07 -10.83 -13.92
C ALA A 208 -9.13 -11.80 -14.46
N VAL A 209 -10.35 -11.31 -14.68
CA VAL A 209 -11.42 -12.08 -15.34
C VAL A 209 -11.03 -12.43 -16.78
N ALA A 210 -10.53 -11.45 -17.54
CA ALA A 210 -10.11 -11.66 -18.92
C ALA A 210 -8.99 -12.71 -19.03
N LEU A 211 -7.95 -12.63 -18.19
CA LEU A 211 -6.86 -13.60 -18.15
C LEU A 211 -7.35 -15.00 -17.77
N ASN A 212 -8.34 -15.12 -16.89
CA ASN A 212 -8.95 -16.41 -16.60
C ASN A 212 -9.72 -16.99 -17.80
N ILE A 213 -10.38 -16.15 -18.59
CA ILE A 213 -11.00 -16.58 -19.85
C ILE A 213 -9.93 -17.04 -20.84
N VAL A 214 -8.86 -16.27 -21.02
CA VAL A 214 -7.72 -16.63 -21.88
C VAL A 214 -7.08 -17.95 -21.45
N ALA A 215 -6.99 -18.22 -20.13
CA ALA A 215 -6.47 -19.49 -19.62
C ALA A 215 -7.26 -20.71 -20.09
N ASN A 216 -8.59 -20.58 -20.18
CA ASN A 216 -9.45 -21.65 -20.64
C ASN A 216 -9.31 -21.88 -22.16
N PHE A 217 -9.11 -20.81 -22.93
CA PHE A 217 -8.89 -20.91 -24.39
C PHE A 217 -7.49 -21.42 -24.73
N TRP A 218 -6.46 -20.99 -23.99
CA TRP A 218 -5.06 -21.39 -24.19
C TRP A 218 -4.45 -22.03 -22.93
N PRO A 219 -4.82 -23.29 -22.62
CA PRO A 219 -4.35 -23.98 -21.40
C PRO A 219 -2.82 -24.10 -21.29
N LYS A 220 -2.09 -24.07 -22.41
CA LYS A 220 -0.61 -24.13 -22.41
C LYS A 220 0.05 -22.93 -21.73
N LEU A 221 -0.65 -21.80 -21.63
CA LEU A 221 -0.14 -20.58 -21.00
C LEU A 221 -0.46 -20.51 -19.51
N SER A 222 -1.30 -21.41 -19.00
CA SER A 222 -1.75 -21.43 -17.60
C SER A 222 -1.31 -22.68 -16.87
N GLY A 223 -0.91 -22.50 -15.61
CA GLY A 223 -0.69 -23.59 -14.66
C GLY A 223 -1.93 -23.95 -13.84
N ASN A 224 -3.08 -23.33 -14.11
CA ASN A 224 -4.34 -23.51 -13.37
C ASN A 224 -4.15 -23.40 -11.84
N GLY A 225 -3.47 -22.33 -11.40
CA GLY A 225 -3.17 -22.09 -9.98
C GLY A 225 -1.74 -22.44 -9.57
N GLU A 226 -0.95 -23.06 -10.47
CA GLU A 226 0.50 -23.19 -10.28
C GLU A 226 1.25 -22.08 -11.03
N LEU A 227 2.11 -21.34 -10.34
CA LEU A 227 2.97 -20.32 -10.99
C LEU A 227 4.15 -20.97 -11.74
N VAL A 228 4.74 -22.03 -11.18
CA VAL A 228 5.97 -22.65 -11.68
C VAL A 228 5.65 -23.85 -12.58
N LYS A 229 6.23 -23.91 -13.79
CA LYS A 229 6.13 -25.09 -14.66
C LYS A 229 6.92 -26.25 -14.01
N LYS A 230 6.22 -27.19 -13.35
CA LYS A 230 6.68 -28.44 -12.69
C LYS A 230 8.20 -28.67 -12.62
N GLY A 231 8.75 -28.70 -11.39
CA GLY A 231 10.12 -29.16 -11.10
C GLY A 231 10.80 -28.54 -9.88
N LYS A 232 10.26 -27.43 -9.34
CA LYS A 232 10.71 -26.81 -8.09
C LYS A 232 9.49 -26.39 -7.27
N LYS A 233 8.90 -27.33 -6.50
CA LYS A 233 7.97 -26.93 -5.45
C LYS A 233 8.77 -26.09 -4.45
N VAL A 234 8.47 -24.80 -4.37
CA VAL A 234 8.93 -23.99 -3.25
C VAL A 234 8.03 -24.40 -2.08
N GLU A 235 8.47 -25.40 -1.32
CA GLU A 235 7.81 -25.73 -0.06
C GLU A 235 7.83 -24.47 0.82
N THR A 236 6.65 -23.90 1.02
CA THR A 236 6.46 -22.85 2.01
C THR A 236 6.41 -23.59 3.33
N ARG A 237 7.43 -23.47 4.18
CA ARG A 237 7.35 -24.02 5.53
C ARG A 237 6.16 -23.36 6.22
N GLU A 238 5.27 -24.16 6.80
CA GLU A 238 4.34 -23.65 7.80
C GLU A 238 5.19 -23.03 8.91
N LYS A 239 5.05 -21.72 9.12
CA LYS A 239 5.69 -21.04 10.24
C LYS A 239 5.22 -21.73 11.51
N GLU A 240 6.15 -22.22 12.33
CA GLU A 240 5.82 -22.65 13.67
C GLU A 240 5.07 -21.52 14.37
N LYS A 241 3.86 -21.82 14.85
CA LYS A 241 3.09 -20.89 15.68
C LYS A 241 3.83 -20.75 17.00
N LEU A 242 4.77 -19.82 17.07
CA LEU A 242 5.32 -19.39 18.34
C LEU A 242 4.22 -18.68 19.13
N ASN A 243 4.16 -18.96 20.42
CA ASN A 243 3.30 -18.22 21.34
C ASN A 243 3.90 -16.82 21.52
N LEU A 244 3.44 -15.88 20.70
CA LEU A 244 3.82 -14.47 20.79
C LEU A 244 3.45 -13.90 22.16
N THR A 245 4.41 -13.24 22.80
CA THR A 245 4.24 -12.54 24.07
C THR A 245 4.05 -11.03 23.84
N MET A 246 3.63 -10.29 24.88
CA MET A 246 3.61 -8.83 24.82
C MET A 246 5.02 -8.24 24.68
N ASP A 247 6.02 -8.92 25.23
CA ASP A 247 7.43 -8.51 25.14
C ASP A 247 7.90 -8.55 23.68
N ASP A 248 7.49 -9.55 22.90
CA ASP A 248 7.81 -9.64 21.47
C ASP A 248 7.20 -8.48 20.67
N ILE A 249 5.98 -8.04 21.02
CA ILE A 249 5.33 -6.88 20.39
C ILE A 249 6.09 -5.60 20.73
N ALA A 250 6.42 -5.39 22.01
CA ALA A 250 7.19 -4.23 22.46
C ALA A 250 8.58 -4.18 21.78
N ALA A 251 9.26 -5.33 21.69
CA ALA A 251 10.53 -5.44 20.99
C ALA A 251 10.38 -5.19 19.47
N GLY A 252 9.26 -5.59 18.86
CA GLY A 252 8.94 -5.28 17.46
C GLY A 252 8.78 -3.77 17.20
N ILE A 253 8.17 -3.04 18.13
CA ILE A 253 8.08 -1.56 18.09
C ILE A 253 9.47 -0.95 18.20
N PHE A 254 10.27 -1.39 19.19
CA PHE A 254 11.64 -0.90 19.37
C PHE A 254 12.51 -1.16 18.14
N LEU A 255 12.44 -2.37 17.57
CA LEU A 255 13.16 -2.70 16.33
C LEU A 255 12.78 -1.77 15.19
N THR A 256 11.49 -1.49 15.02
CA THR A 256 11.02 -0.59 13.98
C THR A 256 11.59 0.81 14.16
N ALA A 257 11.54 1.35 15.38
CA ALA A 257 12.13 2.64 15.69
C ALA A 257 13.65 2.65 15.46
N GLY A 258 14.35 1.58 15.87
CA GLY A 258 15.78 1.42 15.65
C GLY A 258 16.16 1.42 14.18
N PHE A 259 15.43 0.68 13.33
CA PHE A 259 15.63 0.69 11.88
C PHE A 259 15.36 2.07 11.27
N PHE A 260 14.31 2.76 11.70
CA PHE A 260 13.97 4.10 11.21
C PHE A 260 15.05 5.13 11.58
N VAL A 261 15.53 5.12 12.82
CA VAL A 261 16.60 6.03 13.26
C VAL A 261 17.92 5.70 12.58
N LEU A 262 18.24 4.41 12.39
CA LEU A 262 19.42 3.98 11.62
C LEU A 262 19.33 4.48 10.17
N ALA A 263 18.17 4.34 9.54
CA ALA A 263 17.92 4.81 8.20
C ALA A 263 18.08 6.33 8.10
N GLN A 264 17.60 7.07 9.09
CA GLN A 264 17.73 8.53 9.16
C GLN A 264 19.17 8.98 9.40
N LEU A 265 19.91 8.30 10.28
CA LEU A 265 21.34 8.55 10.52
C LEU A 265 22.13 8.40 9.22
N VAL A 266 21.85 7.33 8.48
CA VAL A 266 22.57 7.07 7.23
C VAL A 266 22.15 8.05 6.14
N SER A 267 20.85 8.35 6.01
CA SER A 267 20.34 9.28 4.99
C SER A 267 20.78 10.72 5.20
N LYS A 268 21.12 11.12 6.43
CA LYS A 268 21.50 12.50 6.74
C LYS A 268 22.99 12.70 6.89
N GLU A 269 23.68 11.78 7.57
CA GLU A 269 25.05 12.03 8.03
C GLU A 269 26.10 11.11 7.38
N ILE A 270 25.78 9.83 7.16
CA ILE A 270 26.80 8.85 6.76
C ILE A 270 26.91 8.73 5.24
N LEU A 271 25.79 8.55 4.56
CA LEU A 271 25.74 8.35 3.11
C LEU A 271 24.50 9.05 2.55
N PRO A 272 24.43 10.39 2.61
CA PRO A 272 23.24 11.12 2.16
C PRO A 272 22.98 10.99 0.67
N SER A 273 24.03 10.78 -0.14
CA SER A 273 23.91 10.54 -1.58
C SER A 273 24.84 9.43 -2.06
N VAL A 274 24.41 8.73 -3.11
CA VAL A 274 25.17 7.69 -3.80
C VAL A 274 25.15 8.02 -5.28
N PHE A 275 26.33 8.16 -5.89
CA PHE A 275 26.48 8.61 -7.29
C PHE A 275 25.78 9.94 -7.61
N GLY A 276 25.69 10.85 -6.63
CA GLY A 276 25.06 12.17 -6.79
C GLY A 276 23.53 12.17 -6.63
N VAL A 277 22.92 11.01 -6.37
CA VAL A 277 21.49 10.85 -6.09
C VAL A 277 21.32 10.74 -4.57
N ALA A 278 20.55 11.65 -3.97
CA ALA A 278 20.18 11.57 -2.56
C ALA A 278 19.46 10.24 -2.27
N ILE A 279 19.56 9.68 -1.08
CA ILE A 279 18.78 8.49 -0.73
C ILE A 279 17.94 8.83 0.50
N PRO A 280 16.61 8.94 0.37
CA PRO A 280 15.78 9.33 1.49
C PRO A 280 15.67 8.23 2.54
N ASN A 281 15.27 8.64 3.73
CA ASN A 281 15.18 7.77 4.91
C ASN A 281 14.42 6.47 4.65
N PHE A 282 13.24 6.53 4.03
CA PHE A 282 12.44 5.32 3.76
C PHE A 282 13.11 4.33 2.80
N ALA A 283 13.97 4.79 1.89
CA ALA A 283 14.76 3.90 1.03
C ALA A 283 15.80 3.12 1.87
N TYR A 284 16.52 3.79 2.76
CA TYR A 284 17.43 3.12 3.70
C TYR A 284 16.70 2.16 4.64
N LEU A 285 15.51 2.53 5.11
CA LEU A 285 14.68 1.68 5.97
C LEU A 285 14.38 0.33 5.28
N ILE A 286 13.97 0.39 4.02
CA ILE A 286 13.69 -0.81 3.19
C ILE A 286 14.96 -1.64 3.02
N ILE A 287 16.09 -1.01 2.67
CA ILE A 287 17.37 -1.70 2.48
C ILE A 287 17.78 -2.40 3.76
N PHE A 288 17.80 -1.71 4.91
CA PHE A 288 18.25 -2.29 6.18
C PHE A 288 17.34 -3.40 6.69
N ALA A 289 16.02 -3.23 6.64
CA ALA A 289 15.09 -4.29 7.04
C ALA A 289 15.23 -5.53 6.14
N THR A 290 15.42 -5.34 4.83
CA THR A 290 15.63 -6.42 3.87
C THR A 290 16.95 -7.17 4.13
N LEU A 291 18.06 -6.44 4.27
CA LEU A 291 19.37 -7.02 4.56
C LEU A 291 19.35 -7.78 5.89
N ALA A 292 18.73 -7.21 6.92
CA ALA A 292 18.59 -7.88 8.22
C ALA A 292 17.81 -9.20 8.12
N ASN A 293 16.78 -9.27 7.27
CA ASN A 293 16.07 -10.54 7.04
C ASN A 293 16.91 -11.54 6.23
N ILE A 294 17.57 -11.11 5.15
CA ILE A 294 18.39 -11.96 4.27
C ILE A 294 19.58 -12.58 5.03
N PHE A 295 20.29 -11.75 5.79
CA PHE A 295 21.43 -12.18 6.61
C PHE A 295 21.03 -12.85 7.92
N ASN A 296 19.72 -12.92 8.21
CA ASN A 296 19.17 -13.52 9.42
C ASN A 296 19.73 -12.92 10.72
N LEU A 297 19.84 -11.59 10.77
CA LEU A 297 20.36 -10.85 11.92
C LEU A 297 19.36 -10.75 13.08
N ILE A 298 18.06 -10.91 12.78
CA ILE A 298 16.97 -10.77 13.74
C ILE A 298 16.43 -12.15 14.12
N PRO A 299 16.34 -12.50 15.42
CA PRO A 299 15.67 -13.72 15.89
C PRO A 299 14.21 -13.83 15.45
N GLU A 300 13.72 -15.06 15.28
CA GLU A 300 12.37 -15.32 14.75
C GLU A 300 11.24 -14.77 15.63
N ASN A 301 11.38 -14.82 16.96
CA ASN A 301 10.38 -14.25 17.87
C ASN A 301 10.22 -12.74 17.65
N LEU A 302 11.32 -12.02 17.43
CA LEU A 302 11.31 -10.58 17.14
C LEU A 302 10.74 -10.26 15.75
N LYS A 303 11.04 -11.09 14.74
CA LYS A 303 10.40 -10.97 13.41
C LYS A 303 8.89 -11.14 13.50
N GLN A 304 8.42 -12.10 14.29
CA GLN A 304 6.99 -12.32 14.51
C GLN A 304 6.35 -11.19 15.33
N GLY A 305 7.07 -10.63 16.30
CA GLY A 305 6.66 -9.42 17.02
C GLY A 305 6.45 -8.22 16.09
N ALA A 306 7.44 -7.91 15.24
CA ALA A 306 7.33 -6.86 14.23
C ALA A 306 6.20 -7.11 13.22
N GLN A 307 6.02 -8.37 12.76
CA GLN A 307 4.88 -8.76 11.92
C GLN A 307 3.54 -8.53 12.63
N LYS A 308 3.46 -8.79 13.94
CA LYS A 308 2.22 -8.59 14.70
C LYS A 308 1.86 -7.11 14.80
N CYS A 309 2.85 -6.24 15.01
CA CYS A 309 2.69 -4.78 14.94
C CYS A 309 2.19 -4.36 13.56
N GLN A 310 2.83 -4.87 12.49
CA GLN A 310 2.39 -4.62 11.11
C GLN A 310 0.95 -5.02 10.87
N GLN A 311 0.54 -6.22 11.30
CA GLN A 311 -0.84 -6.70 11.16
C GLN A 311 -1.83 -5.84 11.93
N PHE A 312 -1.45 -5.36 13.12
CA PHE A 312 -2.26 -4.41 13.87
C PHE A 312 -2.43 -3.10 13.09
N CYS A 313 -1.34 -2.53 12.57
CA CYS A 313 -1.41 -1.32 11.75
C CYS A 313 -2.26 -1.52 10.48
N SER A 314 -1.98 -2.55 9.69
CA SER A 314 -2.64 -2.77 8.40
C SER A 314 -4.10 -3.19 8.51
N ASN A 315 -4.50 -3.87 9.59
CA ASN A 315 -5.85 -4.41 9.71
C ASN A 315 -6.75 -3.60 10.66
N LYS A 316 -6.16 -2.81 11.54
CA LYS A 316 -6.88 -2.08 12.60
C LYS A 316 -6.67 -0.58 12.46
N LEU A 317 -5.42 -0.12 12.48
CA LEU A 317 -5.14 1.32 12.42
C LEU A 317 -5.32 1.94 11.03
N VAL A 318 -5.42 1.16 9.96
CA VAL A 318 -5.56 1.70 8.60
C VAL A 318 -6.78 2.62 8.45
N TRP A 319 -7.94 2.30 9.04
CA TRP A 319 -9.11 3.17 8.96
C TRP A 319 -8.89 4.50 9.69
N ILE A 320 -8.23 4.43 10.85
CA ILE A 320 -7.86 5.60 11.64
C ILE A 320 -6.88 6.48 10.88
N GLN A 321 -5.89 5.86 10.23
CA GLN A 321 -4.94 6.55 9.37
C GLN A 321 -5.66 7.22 8.19
N MET A 322 -6.62 6.55 7.57
CA MET A 322 -7.42 7.10 6.47
C MET A 322 -8.30 8.27 6.91
N ALA A 323 -8.81 8.27 8.14
CA ALA A 323 -9.51 9.43 8.68
C ALA A 323 -8.57 10.64 8.75
N GLY A 324 -7.38 10.48 9.33
CA GLY A 324 -6.39 11.56 9.41
C GLY A 324 -6.00 12.07 8.01
N VAL A 325 -5.64 11.15 7.11
CA VAL A 325 -5.31 11.48 5.71
C VAL A 325 -6.45 12.21 5.00
N GLY A 326 -7.70 11.74 5.15
CA GLY A 326 -8.86 12.38 4.52
C GLY A 326 -9.11 13.79 5.04
N ILE A 327 -8.84 14.05 6.31
CA ILE A 327 -9.03 15.38 6.91
C ILE A 327 -7.93 16.35 6.46
N THR A 328 -6.69 15.88 6.35
CA THR A 328 -5.53 16.78 6.27
C THR A 328 -4.84 16.82 4.92
N LEU A 329 -4.99 15.78 4.09
CA LEU A 329 -4.22 15.58 2.87
C LEU A 329 -5.10 15.40 1.62
N ILE A 330 -6.41 15.60 1.72
CA ILE A 330 -7.28 15.49 0.55
C ILE A 330 -7.36 16.81 -0.22
N ASP A 331 -7.27 16.70 -1.54
CA ASP A 331 -7.63 17.71 -2.52
C ASP A 331 -8.70 17.12 -3.43
N PHE A 332 -9.93 17.66 -3.34
CA PHE A 332 -11.07 17.12 -4.08
C PHE A 332 -11.01 17.42 -5.56
N ASP A 333 -10.48 18.57 -5.94
CA ASP A 333 -10.43 18.97 -7.34
C ASP A 333 -9.45 18.05 -8.09
N GLU A 334 -8.30 17.76 -7.48
CA GLU A 334 -7.34 16.78 -8.00
C GLU A 334 -7.90 15.36 -8.03
N MET A 335 -8.65 14.97 -7.00
CA MET A 335 -9.26 13.65 -6.97
C MET A 335 -10.31 13.47 -8.09
N LEU A 336 -11.11 14.50 -8.37
CA LEU A 336 -12.13 14.47 -9.42
C LEU A 336 -11.52 14.53 -10.82
N SER A 337 -10.36 15.17 -10.99
CA SER A 337 -9.63 15.23 -12.26
C SER A 337 -9.28 13.83 -12.79
N VAL A 338 -9.09 12.86 -11.90
CA VAL A 338 -8.82 11.45 -12.22
C VAL A 338 -9.97 10.79 -12.99
N LEU A 339 -11.23 11.20 -12.77
CA LEU A 339 -12.42 10.61 -13.41
C LEU A 339 -12.61 11.07 -14.86
N SER A 340 -11.51 11.27 -15.59
CA SER A 340 -11.51 11.64 -17.00
C SER A 340 -11.35 10.42 -17.91
N PHE A 341 -11.84 10.55 -19.14
CA PHE A 341 -11.69 9.50 -20.15
C PHE A 341 -10.22 9.24 -20.50
N ASN A 342 -9.39 10.29 -20.51
CA ASN A 342 -7.96 10.20 -20.80
C ASN A 342 -7.25 9.34 -19.74
N ASN A 343 -7.52 9.61 -18.46
CA ASN A 343 -6.90 8.88 -17.34
C ASN A 343 -7.32 7.42 -17.33
N LEU A 344 -8.58 7.11 -17.67
CA LEU A 344 -9.03 5.73 -17.81
C LEU A 344 -8.24 4.97 -18.88
N ILE A 345 -7.97 5.57 -20.04
CA ILE A 345 -7.18 4.94 -21.11
C ILE A 345 -5.74 4.71 -20.65
N ILE A 346 -5.13 5.72 -20.01
CA ILE A 346 -3.77 5.61 -19.47
C ILE A 346 -3.68 4.46 -18.47
N VAL A 347 -4.63 4.36 -17.53
CA VAL A 347 -4.70 3.27 -16.54
C VAL A 347 -4.82 1.90 -17.21
N ILE A 348 -5.69 1.76 -18.22
CA ILE A 348 -5.84 0.51 -18.98
C ILE A 348 -4.50 0.12 -19.63
N LEU A 349 -3.79 1.07 -20.22
CA LEU A 349 -2.49 0.81 -20.85
C LEU A 349 -1.42 0.45 -19.83
N ILE A 350 -1.34 1.15 -18.69
CA ILE A 350 -0.43 0.81 -17.59
C ILE A 350 -0.64 -0.63 -17.13
N ILE A 351 -1.90 -1.03 -16.90
CA ILE A 351 -2.25 -2.38 -16.45
C ILE A 351 -1.96 -3.42 -17.53
N LEU A 352 -2.26 -3.11 -18.80
CA LEU A 352 -1.89 -3.96 -19.92
C LEU A 352 -0.38 -4.16 -20.00
N GLY A 353 0.40 -3.10 -19.83
CA GLY A 353 1.86 -3.14 -19.77
C GLY A 353 2.35 -4.02 -18.62
N ALA A 354 1.76 -3.90 -17.43
CA ALA A 354 2.07 -4.76 -16.28
C ALA A 354 1.81 -6.23 -16.59
N VAL A 355 0.65 -6.54 -17.19
CA VAL A 355 0.24 -7.90 -17.59
C VAL A 355 1.19 -8.48 -18.63
N LEU A 356 1.52 -7.73 -19.68
CA LEU A 356 2.38 -8.20 -20.76
C LEU A 356 3.82 -8.34 -20.31
N GLY A 357 4.37 -7.36 -19.58
CA GLY A 357 5.75 -7.38 -19.10
C GLY A 357 6.02 -8.56 -18.16
N SER A 358 5.17 -8.72 -17.14
CA SER A 358 5.31 -9.82 -16.18
C SER A 358 4.96 -11.18 -16.79
N GLY A 359 3.95 -11.26 -17.68
CA GLY A 359 3.56 -12.49 -18.36
C GLY A 359 4.63 -13.02 -19.31
N TRP A 360 5.18 -12.12 -20.14
CA TRP A 360 6.24 -12.46 -21.09
C TRP A 360 7.52 -12.88 -20.38
N PHE A 361 8.01 -12.06 -19.45
CA PHE A 361 9.24 -12.37 -18.71
C PHE A 361 9.06 -13.62 -17.85
N GLY A 362 7.94 -13.73 -17.14
CA GLY A 362 7.59 -14.92 -16.35
C GLY A 362 7.63 -16.19 -17.20
N HIS A 363 7.11 -16.14 -18.43
CA HIS A 363 7.18 -17.27 -19.34
C HIS A 363 8.62 -17.69 -19.68
N LEU A 364 9.51 -16.72 -19.93
CA LEU A 364 10.92 -16.95 -20.26
C LEU A 364 11.67 -17.63 -19.11
N VAL A 365 11.34 -17.28 -17.87
CA VAL A 365 12.03 -17.79 -16.67
C VAL A 365 11.39 -19.04 -16.07
N GLY A 366 10.48 -19.69 -16.81
CA GLY A 366 9.90 -20.97 -16.44
C GLY A 366 8.63 -20.89 -15.59
N PHE A 367 8.00 -19.72 -15.47
CA PHE A 367 6.65 -19.59 -14.94
C PHE A 367 5.59 -19.73 -16.03
N PHE A 368 4.36 -19.99 -15.62
CA PHE A 368 3.20 -19.88 -16.49
C PHE A 368 2.89 -18.39 -16.72
N ALA A 369 2.63 -18.04 -17.98
CA ALA A 369 2.50 -16.64 -18.39
C ALA A 369 1.30 -15.99 -17.70
N ILE A 370 0.17 -16.69 -17.63
CA ILE A 370 -1.06 -16.16 -17.05
C ILE A 370 -0.92 -15.96 -15.54
N GLU A 371 -0.40 -16.95 -14.81
CA GLU A 371 -0.16 -16.81 -13.39
C GLU A 371 0.86 -15.71 -13.10
N SER A 372 1.89 -15.55 -13.94
CA SER A 372 2.86 -14.45 -13.82
C SER A 372 2.21 -13.08 -14.01
N SER A 373 1.40 -12.92 -15.07
CA SER A 373 0.62 -11.71 -15.33
C SER A 373 -0.28 -11.34 -14.16
N ILE A 374 -0.88 -12.34 -13.51
CA ILE A 374 -1.76 -12.11 -12.36
C ILE A 374 -0.94 -11.73 -11.12
N THR A 375 0.05 -12.54 -10.74
CA THR A 375 0.74 -12.37 -9.46
C THR A 375 1.77 -11.25 -9.48
N ALA A 376 2.50 -11.04 -10.56
CA ALA A 376 3.57 -10.04 -10.65
C ALA A 376 3.16 -8.79 -11.45
N GLY A 377 2.04 -8.85 -12.18
CA GLY A 377 1.44 -7.71 -12.88
C GLY A 377 0.21 -7.16 -12.14
N LEU A 378 -0.91 -7.88 -12.17
CA LEU A 378 -2.17 -7.39 -11.60
C LEU A 378 -2.13 -7.21 -10.08
N CYS A 379 -1.44 -8.08 -9.36
CA CYS A 379 -1.24 -7.93 -7.91
C CYS A 379 -0.20 -6.86 -7.52
N MET A 380 0.47 -6.27 -8.50
CA MET A 380 1.21 -5.01 -8.30
C MET A 380 0.33 -3.80 -8.56
N ALA A 381 -0.52 -3.87 -9.59
CA ALA A 381 -1.35 -2.78 -10.08
C ALA A 381 -2.70 -2.64 -9.35
N ASN A 382 -2.83 -3.18 -8.15
CA ASN A 382 -4.08 -3.22 -7.38
C ASN A 382 -3.94 -2.49 -6.04
N MET A 383 -5.03 -2.49 -5.25
CA MET A 383 -5.06 -1.85 -3.94
C MET A 383 -4.39 -2.67 -2.80
N GLY A 384 -3.25 -3.30 -3.07
CA GLY A 384 -2.51 -4.12 -2.11
C GLY A 384 -3.32 -5.34 -1.66
N GLY A 385 -3.24 -5.72 -0.37
CA GLY A 385 -3.83 -6.97 0.13
C GLY A 385 -5.34 -7.17 -0.12
N ALA A 386 -6.15 -6.10 -0.07
CA ALA A 386 -7.58 -6.20 -0.42
C ALA A 386 -7.77 -6.37 -1.94
N GLY A 387 -6.98 -5.65 -2.73
CA GLY A 387 -6.91 -5.82 -4.17
C GLY A 387 -6.47 -7.24 -4.56
N ASP A 388 -5.53 -7.84 -3.83
CA ASP A 388 -5.02 -9.19 -4.10
C ASP A 388 -6.13 -10.23 -3.97
N LEU A 389 -6.96 -10.12 -2.92
CA LEU A 389 -8.13 -10.98 -2.74
C LEU A 389 -9.13 -10.81 -3.90
N ALA A 390 -9.36 -9.57 -4.34
CA ALA A 390 -10.29 -9.29 -5.43
C ALA A 390 -9.77 -9.83 -6.78
N VAL A 391 -8.50 -9.57 -7.11
CA VAL A 391 -7.83 -10.02 -8.33
C VAL A 391 -7.74 -11.55 -8.37
N LEU A 392 -7.22 -12.19 -7.32
CA LEU A 392 -7.08 -13.65 -7.27
C LEU A 392 -8.43 -14.36 -7.20
N GLY A 393 -9.40 -13.78 -6.50
CA GLY A 393 -10.77 -14.27 -6.45
C GLY A 393 -11.43 -14.23 -7.82
N ALA A 394 -11.30 -13.11 -8.54
CA ALA A 394 -11.80 -12.95 -9.90
C ALA A 394 -11.11 -13.91 -10.90
N ALA A 395 -9.81 -14.14 -10.72
CA ALA A 395 -9.04 -15.08 -11.52
C ALA A 395 -9.17 -16.55 -11.08
N LYS A 396 -9.90 -16.87 -10.01
CA LYS A 396 -10.02 -18.22 -9.43
C LYS A 396 -8.66 -18.88 -9.11
N ARG A 397 -7.71 -18.11 -8.54
CA ARG A 397 -6.32 -18.54 -8.25
C ARG A 397 -5.87 -18.17 -6.83
N MET A 398 -6.74 -18.39 -5.84
CA MET A 398 -6.46 -18.06 -4.45
C MET A 398 -5.21 -18.75 -3.89
N ASP A 399 -4.80 -19.89 -4.46
CA ASP A 399 -3.57 -20.61 -4.10
C ASP A 399 -2.29 -19.77 -4.31
N LEU A 400 -2.36 -18.70 -5.11
CA LEU A 400 -1.24 -17.80 -5.39
C LEU A 400 -1.14 -16.63 -4.41
N MET A 401 -1.93 -16.61 -3.34
CA MET A 401 -1.96 -15.52 -2.35
C MET A 401 -0.56 -15.19 -1.81
N SER A 402 0.28 -16.20 -1.56
CA SER A 402 1.64 -15.98 -1.08
C SER A 402 2.50 -15.17 -2.06
N TYR A 403 2.33 -15.37 -3.37
CA TYR A 403 3.03 -14.61 -4.40
C TYR A 403 2.48 -13.19 -4.54
N ALA A 404 1.16 -13.03 -4.47
CA ALA A 404 0.53 -11.71 -4.49
C ALA A 404 0.98 -10.85 -3.29
N GLN A 405 1.11 -11.45 -2.10
CA GLN A 405 1.66 -10.76 -0.93
C GLN A 405 3.13 -10.35 -1.11
N ILE A 406 3.94 -11.14 -1.84
CA ILE A 406 5.30 -10.74 -2.20
C ILE A 406 5.25 -9.49 -3.10
N SER A 407 4.40 -9.47 -4.11
CA SER A 407 4.20 -8.31 -4.99
C SER A 407 3.79 -7.07 -4.20
N SER A 408 2.68 -7.15 -3.46
CA SER A 408 2.17 -6.04 -2.67
C SER A 408 3.15 -5.49 -1.65
N ARG A 409 4.00 -6.34 -1.04
CA ARG A 409 4.94 -5.93 0.02
C ARG A 409 6.33 -5.59 -0.51
N ILE A 410 6.99 -6.53 -1.18
CA ILE A 410 8.35 -6.34 -1.71
C ILE A 410 8.30 -5.48 -2.96
N GLY A 411 7.40 -5.77 -3.89
CA GLY A 411 7.23 -4.96 -5.08
C GLY A 411 6.83 -3.52 -4.73
N GLY A 412 5.91 -3.33 -3.77
CA GLY A 412 5.59 -2.00 -3.23
C GLY A 412 6.82 -1.29 -2.66
N ALA A 413 7.64 -1.97 -1.85
CA ALA A 413 8.89 -1.41 -1.34
C ALA A 413 9.91 -1.08 -2.47
N ILE A 414 10.00 -1.92 -3.50
CA ILE A 414 10.82 -1.63 -4.69
C ILE A 414 10.31 -0.37 -5.40
N ILE A 415 9.00 -0.21 -5.54
CA ILE A 415 8.41 0.98 -6.14
C ILE A 415 8.66 2.23 -5.30
N LEU A 416 8.59 2.16 -3.96
CA LEU A 416 8.98 3.28 -3.10
C LEU A 416 10.46 3.64 -3.27
N LEU A 417 11.35 2.66 -3.40
CA LEU A 417 12.76 2.89 -3.70
C LEU A 417 12.93 3.54 -5.09
N ILE A 418 12.25 3.04 -6.12
CA ILE A 418 12.29 3.63 -7.47
C ILE A 418 11.75 5.07 -7.42
N GLY A 419 10.60 5.30 -6.78
CA GLY A 419 10.00 6.63 -6.66
C GLY A 419 10.91 7.62 -5.93
N SER A 420 11.57 7.16 -4.88
CA SER A 420 12.55 7.98 -4.16
C SER A 420 13.71 8.50 -5.03
N ILE A 421 14.09 7.73 -6.05
CA ILE A 421 15.12 8.09 -7.01
C ILE A 421 14.53 8.97 -8.12
N ILE A 422 13.38 8.58 -8.67
CA ILE A 422 12.73 9.32 -9.77
C ILE A 422 12.33 10.73 -9.33
N PHE A 423 11.84 10.91 -8.10
CA PHE A 423 11.40 12.23 -7.61
C PHE A 423 12.53 13.25 -7.52
N GLN A 424 13.79 12.84 -7.48
CA GLN A 424 14.92 13.77 -7.48
C GLN A 424 15.18 14.41 -8.84
N PHE A 425 14.64 13.83 -9.91
CA PHE A 425 14.77 14.39 -11.24
C PHE A 425 13.66 15.40 -11.57
N ILE A 426 12.68 15.56 -10.68
CA ILE A 426 11.59 16.56 -10.79
C ILE A 426 11.64 17.63 -9.68
N GLY A 427 12.47 17.43 -8.65
CA GLY A 427 12.62 18.32 -7.50
C GLY A 427 13.72 19.36 -7.68
#